data_AF-A0A7C1Q433-F1
#
_entry.id   AF-A0A7C1Q433-F1
#
_cell.length_a   1.000
_cell.length_b   1.000
_cell.length_c   1.000
_cell.angle_alpha   90.00
_cell.angle_beta   90.00
_cell.angle_gamma   90.00
#
_symmetry.space_group_name_H-M   'P 1'
#
loop_
_entity.id
_entity.type
_entity.pdbx_description
1 polymer ?
#
loop_
_entity_poly.entity_id
_entity_poly.type
_entity_poly.pdbx_seq_one_letter_code
_entity_poly.pdbx_strand_id
1 'polypeptide(L)'
;MQSILYVWLPNEKIYPGGPVYLADYVHKKAPEVEQHIIDLSRIEGKKDRMQYLHRKIDELNPDVVAFSWRNIQIFSPNQGDRALEMSFKFYYDPNPLEKIKAGIFGVKSVLKYS
;
A
#
# COMPACT_ATOMS: atom_id res chain seq x y z
N MET A 1 -1.28 15.98 -22.43
CA MET A 1 -0.71 14.96 -21.54
C MET A 1 0.25 14.14 -22.37
N GLN A 2 1.53 14.22 -22.05
CA GLN A 2 2.64 13.59 -22.75
C GLN A 2 3.28 12.51 -21.87
N SER A 3 3.11 12.57 -20.54
CA SER A 3 3.71 11.59 -19.62
C SER A 3 2.88 11.28 -18.37
N ILE A 4 2.98 10.05 -17.87
CA ILE A 4 2.33 9.58 -16.65
C ILE A 4 3.34 8.86 -15.75
N LEU A 5 3.36 9.22 -14.46
CA LEU A 5 4.05 8.50 -13.40
C LEU A 5 3.05 7.75 -12.53
N TYR A 6 3.06 6.42 -12.59
CA TYR A 6 2.29 5.56 -11.70
C TYR A 6 3.08 5.26 -10.42
N VAL A 7 2.45 5.50 -9.28
CA VAL A 7 3.05 5.32 -7.95
C VAL A 7 2.33 4.21 -7.21
N TRP A 8 3.00 3.08 -7.01
CA TRP A 8 2.49 2.00 -6.17
C TRP A 8 2.82 2.28 -4.70
N LEU A 9 1.77 2.49 -3.90
CA LEU A 9 1.92 2.81 -2.48
C LEU A 9 2.32 1.58 -1.66
N PRO A 10 3.13 1.77 -0.60
CA PRO A 10 3.61 0.68 0.24
C PRO A 10 2.44 0.03 0.98
N ASN A 11 2.21 -1.23 0.69
CA ASN A 11 1.22 -2.04 1.37
C ASN A 11 1.85 -3.40 1.73
N GLU A 12 1.69 -4.41 0.87
CA GLU A 12 2.43 -5.67 0.92
C GLU A 12 3.42 -5.76 -0.25
N LYS A 13 4.52 -6.50 -0.06
CA LYS A 13 5.54 -6.74 -1.09
C LYS A 13 5.03 -7.75 -2.14
N ILE A 14 4.02 -7.35 -2.90
CA ILE A 14 3.41 -8.11 -3.99
C ILE A 14 3.55 -7.36 -5.31
N TYR A 15 3.42 -8.08 -6.43
CA TYR A 15 3.51 -7.48 -7.76
C TYR A 15 2.44 -6.40 -7.97
N PRO A 16 2.80 -5.20 -8.51
CA PRO A 16 1.89 -4.06 -8.65
C PRO A 16 0.93 -4.22 -9.84
N GLY A 17 0.04 -5.21 -9.77
CA GLY A 17 -0.85 -5.56 -10.90
C GLY A 17 -1.72 -4.39 -11.38
N GLY A 18 -2.27 -3.58 -10.46
CA GLY A 18 -3.16 -2.45 -10.80
C GLY A 18 -2.49 -1.44 -11.75
N PRO A 19 -1.37 -0.79 -11.35
CA PRO A 19 -0.61 0.11 -12.21
C PRO A 19 -0.17 -0.51 -13.53
N VAL A 20 0.25 -1.79 -13.50
CA VAL A 20 0.72 -2.48 -14.72
C VAL A 20 -0.41 -2.67 -15.72
N TYR A 21 -1.60 -3.11 -15.28
CA TYR A 21 -2.75 -3.24 -16.17
C TYR A 21 -3.21 -1.90 -16.74
N LEU A 22 -3.19 -0.84 -15.92
CA LEU A 22 -3.52 0.50 -16.39
C LEU A 22 -2.51 1.00 -17.42
N ALA A 23 -1.21 0.79 -17.17
CA ALA A 23 -0.15 1.18 -18.10
C ALA A 23 -0.23 0.42 -19.44
N ASP A 24 -0.54 -0.88 -19.40
CA ASP A 24 -0.79 -1.69 -20.60
C ASP A 24 -2.01 -1.16 -21.39
N TYR A 25 -3.09 -0.82 -20.70
CA TYR A 25 -4.27 -0.22 -21.34
C TYR A 25 -3.93 1.12 -22.02
N VAL A 26 -3.21 2.01 -21.33
CA VAL A 26 -2.80 3.30 -21.89
C VAL A 26 -1.84 3.10 -23.05
N HIS A 27 -0.87 2.20 -22.95
CA HIS A 27 0.05 1.89 -24.04
C HIS A 27 -0.69 1.43 -25.31
N LYS A 28 -1.76 0.65 -25.16
CA LYS A 28 -2.60 0.20 -26.29
C LYS A 28 -3.46 1.31 -26.92
N LYS A 29 -3.83 2.35 -26.15
CA LYS A 29 -4.75 3.41 -26.60
C LYS A 29 -4.05 4.71 -26.99
N ALA A 30 -2.91 4.98 -26.39
CA ALA A 30 -2.10 6.18 -26.55
C ALA A 30 -0.60 5.80 -26.41
N PRO A 31 -0.06 5.05 -27.39
CA PRO A 31 1.33 4.55 -27.34
C PRO A 31 2.38 5.68 -27.30
N GLU A 32 2.01 6.89 -27.70
CA GLU A 32 2.84 8.09 -27.65
C GLU A 32 3.01 8.67 -26.23
N VAL A 33 2.17 8.27 -25.28
CA VAL A 33 2.28 8.71 -23.88
C VAL A 33 3.43 7.99 -23.21
N GLU A 34 4.40 8.76 -22.71
CA GLU A 34 5.51 8.25 -21.92
C GLU A 34 5.01 7.77 -20.55
N GLN A 35 5.46 6.61 -20.10
CA GLN A 35 4.92 5.97 -18.90
C GLN A 35 6.03 5.44 -18.00
N HIS A 36 5.93 5.78 -16.71
CA HIS A 36 6.87 5.34 -15.67
C HIS A 36 6.11 4.70 -14.52
N ILE A 37 6.60 3.59 -13.98
CA ILE A 37 6.04 2.94 -12.79
C ILE A 37 7.10 2.90 -11.70
N ILE A 38 6.78 3.42 -10.51
CA ILE A 38 7.62 3.28 -9.32
C ILE A 38 6.91 2.50 -8.22
N ASP A 39 7.67 1.63 -7.56
CA ASP A 39 7.20 0.79 -6.46
C ASP A 39 7.80 1.24 -5.13
N LEU A 40 7.01 1.98 -4.35
CA LEU A 40 7.43 2.46 -3.03
C LEU A 40 7.40 1.36 -1.96
N SER A 41 6.81 0.19 -2.23
CA SER A 41 6.81 -0.95 -1.30
C SER A 41 8.21 -1.58 -1.17
N ARG A 42 9.08 -1.36 -2.16
CA ARG A 42 10.48 -1.82 -2.17
C ARG A 42 11.44 -0.93 -1.38
N ILE A 43 10.98 0.23 -0.94
CA ILE A 43 11.78 1.20 -0.18
C ILE A 43 11.36 1.10 1.29
N GLU A 44 12.34 1.00 2.17
CA GLU A 44 12.14 0.98 3.62
C GLU A 44 12.23 2.41 4.17
N GLY A 45 11.51 2.69 5.26
CA GLY A 45 11.47 4.02 5.86
C GLY A 45 10.52 5.00 5.16
N LYS A 46 9.74 5.74 5.97
CA LYS A 46 8.80 6.77 5.45
C LYS A 46 9.56 7.92 4.78
N LYS A 47 10.65 8.38 5.40
CA LYS A 47 11.46 9.50 4.91
C LYS A 47 12.09 9.18 3.55
N ASP A 48 12.66 8.00 3.41
CA ASP A 48 13.33 7.57 2.18
C ASP A 48 12.35 7.39 1.02
N ARG A 49 11.14 6.87 1.30
CA ARG A 49 10.04 6.82 0.31
C ARG A 49 9.66 8.20 -0.20
N MET A 50 9.48 9.17 0.70
CA MET A 50 9.12 10.53 0.32
C MET A 50 10.24 11.19 -0.48
N GLN A 51 11.49 11.08 -0.03
CA GLN A 51 12.65 11.60 -0.76
C GLN A 51 12.77 10.97 -2.15
N TYR A 52 12.58 9.65 -2.26
CA TYR A 52 12.61 8.96 -3.54
C TYR A 52 11.47 9.41 -4.47
N LEU A 53 10.25 9.56 -3.95
CA LEU A 53 9.10 10.04 -4.71
C LEU A 53 9.34 11.46 -5.24
N HIS A 54 9.78 12.38 -4.38
CA HIS A 54 10.09 13.75 -4.79
C HIS A 54 11.17 13.77 -5.87
N ARG A 55 12.27 13.07 -5.64
CA ARG A 55 13.35 12.95 -6.64
C ARG A 55 12.84 12.41 -7.98
N LYS A 56 11.96 11.41 -7.98
CA LYS A 56 11.41 10.84 -9.22
C LYS A 56 10.46 11.79 -9.94
N ILE A 57 9.67 12.56 -9.20
CA ILE A 57 8.81 13.60 -9.78
C ILE A 57 9.68 14.70 -10.39
N ASP A 58 10.74 15.13 -9.71
CA ASP A 58 11.65 16.17 -10.21
C ASP A 58 12.46 15.68 -11.44
N GLU A 59 12.95 14.44 -11.41
CA GLU A 59 13.71 13.82 -12.51
C GLU A 59 12.87 13.61 -13.78
N LEU A 60 11.60 13.19 -13.62
CA LEU A 60 10.73 12.81 -14.73
C LEU A 60 9.82 13.95 -15.20
N ASN A 61 9.54 14.92 -14.33
CA ASN A 61 8.61 16.02 -14.54
C ASN A 61 7.30 15.59 -15.24
N PRO A 62 6.55 14.62 -14.68
CA PRO A 62 5.40 14.03 -15.36
C PRO A 62 4.20 14.97 -15.38
N ASP A 63 3.40 14.93 -16.45
CA ASP A 63 2.13 15.70 -16.53
C ASP A 63 1.09 15.19 -15.52
N VAL A 64 1.11 13.88 -15.22
CA VAL A 64 0.18 13.24 -14.29
C VAL A 64 0.93 12.30 -13.35
N VAL A 65 0.61 12.38 -12.06
CA VAL A 65 1.05 11.42 -11.05
C VAL A 65 -0.15 10.62 -10.56
N ALA A 66 -0.18 9.32 -10.84
CA ALA A 66 -1.28 8.42 -10.53
C ALA A 66 -0.93 7.50 -9.35
N PHE A 67 -1.56 7.70 -8.20
CA PHE A 67 -1.35 6.87 -7.02
C PHE A 67 -2.26 5.64 -7.00
N SER A 68 -1.68 4.46 -6.80
CA SER A 68 -2.40 3.21 -6.64
C SER A 68 -2.32 2.70 -5.20
N TRP A 69 -3.48 2.57 -4.56
CA TRP A 69 -3.63 2.00 -3.22
C TRP A 69 -4.59 0.80 -3.25
N ARG A 70 -4.11 -0.38 -2.86
CA ARG A 70 -4.90 -1.62 -2.89
C ARG A 70 -5.79 -1.88 -1.67
N ASN A 71 -5.42 -1.38 -0.49
CA ASN A 71 -6.11 -1.70 0.77
C ASN A 71 -7.06 -0.60 1.21
N ILE A 72 -7.82 -0.01 0.28
CA ILE A 72 -8.91 0.92 0.67
C ILE A 72 -10.11 0.16 1.27
N GLN A 73 -10.20 -1.15 1.04
CA GLN A 73 -11.25 -1.99 1.58
C GLN A 73 -10.80 -2.59 2.91
N ILE A 74 -11.27 -1.98 4.00
CA ILE A 74 -10.89 -2.29 5.38
C ILE A 74 -11.44 -3.67 5.81
N PHE A 75 -12.44 -4.22 5.09
CA PHE A 75 -13.08 -5.49 5.41
C PHE A 75 -13.42 -6.27 4.14
N SER A 76 -12.69 -7.34 3.84
CA SER A 76 -13.15 -8.36 2.88
C SER A 76 -13.91 -9.44 3.65
N PRO A 77 -15.11 -9.85 3.20
CA PRO A 77 -15.98 -10.77 3.94
C PRO A 77 -15.42 -12.19 4.13
N ASN A 78 -14.35 -12.56 3.41
CA ASN A 78 -13.92 -13.95 3.31
C ASN A 78 -12.72 -14.32 4.21
N GLN A 79 -12.02 -13.35 4.79
CA GLN A 79 -11.05 -13.56 5.87
C GLN A 79 -11.09 -12.32 6.76
N GLY A 80 -11.58 -12.48 8.01
CA GLY A 80 -11.58 -11.39 8.97
C GLY A 80 -10.18 -10.81 9.13
N ASP A 81 -10.09 -9.48 9.21
CA ASP A 81 -8.83 -8.80 9.51
C ASP A 81 -8.26 -9.38 10.83
N ARG A 82 -6.98 -9.71 10.84
CA ARG A 82 -6.28 -10.18 12.05
C ARG A 82 -6.42 -9.16 13.19
N ALA A 83 -6.50 -7.87 12.88
CA ALA A 83 -6.79 -6.85 13.88
C ALA A 83 -8.20 -6.99 14.48
N LEU A 84 -9.20 -7.33 13.65
CA LEU A 84 -10.56 -7.60 14.08
C LEU A 84 -10.64 -8.90 14.89
N GLU A 85 -10.01 -9.98 14.42
CA GLU A 85 -9.94 -11.26 15.14
C GLU A 85 -9.30 -11.08 16.53
N MET A 86 -8.18 -10.36 16.60
CA MET A 86 -7.49 -10.09 17.87
C MET A 86 -8.30 -9.16 18.76
N SER A 87 -9.08 -8.23 18.20
CA SER A 87 -10.02 -7.42 18.97
C SER A 87 -11.12 -8.29 19.60
N PHE A 88 -11.72 -9.20 18.83
CA PHE A 88 -12.69 -10.16 19.35
C PHE A 88 -12.08 -11.04 20.46
N LYS A 89 -10.85 -11.53 20.26
CA LYS A 89 -10.15 -12.32 21.29
C LYS A 89 -9.91 -11.53 22.57
N PHE A 90 -9.50 -10.27 22.47
CA PHE A 90 -9.29 -9.41 23.64
C PHE A 90 -10.56 -9.22 24.47
N TYR A 91 -11.68 -8.88 23.80
CA TYR A 91 -12.93 -8.56 24.50
C TYR A 91 -13.68 -9.82 24.97
N TYR A 92 -13.77 -10.87 24.16
CA TYR A 92 -14.75 -11.94 24.33
C TYR A 92 -14.17 -13.34 24.58
N ASP A 93 -12.86 -13.58 24.39
CA ASP A 93 -12.30 -14.93 24.56
C ASP A 93 -12.38 -15.38 26.03
N PRO A 94 -12.87 -16.59 26.35
CA PRO A 94 -12.92 -17.07 27.74
C PRO A 94 -11.53 -17.34 28.33
N ASN A 95 -10.49 -17.49 27.51
CA ASN A 95 -9.13 -17.80 27.95
C ASN A 95 -8.33 -16.50 28.25
N PRO A 96 -7.90 -16.25 29.50
CA PRO A 96 -7.10 -15.06 29.85
C PRO A 96 -5.77 -14.97 29.09
N LEU A 97 -5.16 -16.10 28.72
CA LEU A 97 -3.91 -16.11 27.95
C LEU A 97 -4.11 -15.58 26.53
N GLU A 98 -5.23 -15.91 25.89
CA GLU A 98 -5.57 -15.39 24.56
C GLU A 98 -5.88 -13.89 24.61
N LYS A 99 -6.52 -13.40 25.69
CA LYS A 99 -6.69 -11.96 25.92
C LYS A 99 -5.36 -11.22 26.03
N ILE A 100 -4.40 -11.77 26.79
CA ILE A 100 -3.06 -11.15 26.95
C ILE A 100 -2.32 -11.11 25.61
N LYS A 101 -2.33 -12.22 24.86
CA LYS A 101 -1.73 -12.27 23.51
C LYS A 101 -2.35 -11.22 22.58
N ALA A 102 -3.68 -11.06 22.64
CA ALA A 102 -4.40 -10.04 21.89
C ALA A 102 -4.00 -8.61 22.28
N GLY A 103 -3.87 -8.33 23.58
CA GLY A 103 -3.39 -7.03 24.07
C GLY A 103 -1.98 -6.69 23.59
N ILE A 104 -1.04 -7.65 23.68
CA ILE A 104 0.35 -7.47 23.20
C ILE A 104 0.38 -7.20 21.69
N PHE A 105 -0.45 -7.91 20.92
CA PHE A 105 -0.58 -7.67 19.48
C PHE A 105 -1.09 -6.26 19.18
N GLY A 106 -2.09 -5.77 19.92
CA GLY A 106 -2.62 -4.42 19.79
C GLY A 106 -1.55 -3.35 20.03
N VAL A 107 -0.80 -3.46 21.14
CA VAL A 107 0.30 -2.53 21.46
C VAL A 107 1.37 -2.53 20.36
N LYS A 108 1.81 -3.71 19.91
CA LYS A 108 2.80 -3.81 18.82
C LYS A 108 2.30 -3.18 17.52
N SER A 109 1.01 -3.31 17.23
CA SER A 109 0.40 -2.74 16.04
C SER A 109 0.42 -1.21 16.11
N VAL A 110 -0.02 -0.61 17.23
CA VAL A 110 0.03 0.85 17.43
C VAL A 110 1.46 1.40 17.30
N LEU A 111 2.44 0.72 17.92
CA LEU A 111 3.84 1.12 17.84
C LEU A 111 4.43 1.00 16.43
N LYS A 112 3.94 0.07 15.60
CA LYS A 112 4.38 -0.07 14.21
C LYS A 112 3.87 1.06 13.31
N TYR A 113 2.74 1.67 13.67
CA TYR A 113 2.12 2.76 12.91
C TYR A 113 2.43 4.16 13.47
N SER A 114 3.11 4.24 14.62
CA SER A 114 3.62 5.50 15.21
C SER A 114 5.01 5.81 14.68
#